data_AF-A0A1V9K5F9-F1
#
_entry.id   AF-A0A1V9K5F9-F1
#
_cell.length_a   1.000
_cell.length_b   1.000
_cell.length_c   1.000
_cell.angle_alpha   90.00
_cell.angle_beta   90.00
_cell.angle_gamma   90.00
#
_symmetry.space_group_name_H-M   'P 1'
#
loop_
_entity.id
_entity.type
_entity.pdbx_description
1 polymer ?
#
loop_
_entity_poly.entity_id
_entity_poly.type
_entity_poly.pdbx_seq_one_letter_code
_entity_poly.pdbx_strand_id
1 'polypeptide(L)'
;MTTVTSPLAGRAIGLAAVPDPVFSGAMVGPGTAIDPVREPSEAVAPVDGVIVSLHPHAFVVVDGEGHGVLTHLGIDTVQLNGEGFELLVNKGDTVTRGQAVVRWNPAAVEAAGKSPVCPIVALEATADSLSDVREDGDVKAGDALFGWR
;
A
#
# COMPACT_ATOMS: atom_id res chain seq x y z
N MET A 1 -18.47 3.39 5.51
CA MET A 1 -18.04 2.49 4.41
C MET A 1 -16.91 3.17 3.68
N THR A 2 -15.73 2.60 3.83
CA THR A 2 -14.48 3.19 3.38
C THR A 2 -14.09 2.58 2.05
N THR A 3 -14.02 3.38 0.99
CA THR A 3 -13.39 2.94 -0.26
C THR A 3 -11.89 3.13 -0.16
N VAL A 4 -11.12 2.05 -0.29
CA VAL A 4 -9.66 2.09 -0.35
C VAL A 4 -9.23 2.19 -1.80
N THR A 5 -8.39 3.18 -2.12
CA THR A 5 -7.89 3.42 -3.48
C THR A 5 -6.42 3.03 -3.62
N SER A 6 -6.01 2.76 -4.86
CA SER A 6 -4.63 2.39 -5.16
C SER A 6 -3.69 3.54 -4.81
N PRO A 7 -2.66 3.29 -3.98
CA PRO A 7 -1.65 4.30 -3.69
C PRO A 7 -0.63 4.46 -4.83
N LEU A 8 -0.71 3.60 -5.85
CA LEU A 8 0.29 3.47 -6.92
C LEU A 8 -0.39 3.22 -8.28
N ALA A 9 0.30 3.54 -9.35
CA ALA A 9 -0.05 3.04 -10.68
C ALA A 9 0.68 1.72 -10.95
N GLY A 10 0.03 0.80 -11.67
CA GLY A 10 0.58 -0.52 -11.97
C GLY A 10 -0.51 -1.52 -12.28
N ARG A 11 -0.30 -2.77 -11.88
CA ARG A 11 -1.26 -3.86 -12.04
C ARG A 11 -1.66 -4.40 -10.68
N ALA A 12 -2.97 -4.50 -10.41
CA ALA A 12 -3.44 -5.28 -9.28
C ALA A 12 -3.16 -6.77 -9.54
N ILE A 13 -2.68 -7.48 -8.52
CA ILE A 13 -2.30 -8.90 -8.63
C ILE A 13 -2.86 -9.79 -7.51
N GLY A 14 -3.60 -9.20 -6.56
CA GLY A 14 -4.11 -9.92 -5.39
C GLY A 14 -3.00 -10.27 -4.38
N LEU A 15 -3.40 -10.57 -3.13
CA LEU A 15 -2.43 -10.95 -2.10
C LEU A 15 -1.74 -12.29 -2.39
N ALA A 16 -2.46 -13.25 -3.00
CA ALA A 16 -1.92 -14.58 -3.28
C ALA A 16 -0.69 -14.57 -4.21
N ALA A 17 -0.49 -13.52 -5.01
CA ALA A 17 0.66 -13.36 -5.90
C ALA A 17 1.88 -12.70 -5.22
N VAL A 18 1.76 -12.24 -3.97
CA VAL A 18 2.85 -11.58 -3.24
C VAL A 18 3.92 -12.62 -2.87
N PRO A 19 5.21 -12.38 -3.15
CA PRO A 19 6.30 -13.32 -2.86
C PRO A 19 6.73 -13.27 -1.38
N ASP A 20 5.76 -13.28 -0.47
CA ASP A 20 5.94 -13.30 0.97
C ASP A 20 4.74 -14.03 1.61
N PRO A 21 4.96 -15.06 2.46
CA PRO A 21 3.87 -15.85 3.03
C PRO A 21 3.02 -15.08 4.05
N VAL A 22 3.58 -14.08 4.73
CA VAL A 22 2.85 -13.23 5.70
C VAL A 22 1.80 -12.41 4.98
N PHE A 23 2.12 -11.87 3.80
CA PHE A 23 1.16 -11.16 2.95
C PHE A 23 0.28 -12.09 2.11
N SER A 24 0.84 -13.09 1.44
CA SER A 24 0.07 -13.98 0.54
C SER A 24 -0.88 -14.92 1.27
N GLY A 25 -0.59 -15.24 2.53
CA GLY A 25 -1.52 -15.93 3.43
C GLY A 25 -2.52 -15.00 4.12
N ALA A 26 -2.54 -13.70 3.78
CA ALA A 26 -3.37 -12.67 4.42
C ALA A 26 -3.23 -12.63 5.96
N MET A 27 -2.06 -12.98 6.50
CA MET A 27 -1.85 -13.06 7.96
C MET A 27 -1.90 -11.68 8.63
N VAL A 28 -1.55 -10.62 7.90
CA VAL A 28 -1.63 -9.22 8.35
C VAL A 28 -3.07 -8.68 8.29
N GLY A 29 -3.88 -9.24 7.39
CA GLY A 29 -5.24 -8.80 7.08
C GLY A 29 -5.58 -9.05 5.60
N PRO A 30 -6.86 -8.95 5.22
CA PRO A 30 -7.30 -9.04 3.83
C PRO A 30 -6.95 -7.77 3.03
N GLY A 31 -6.95 -7.88 1.71
CA GLY A 31 -6.64 -6.76 0.82
C GLY A 31 -6.22 -7.23 -0.57
N THR A 32 -5.37 -6.45 -1.22
CA THR A 32 -4.78 -6.79 -2.52
C THR A 32 -3.31 -6.38 -2.57
N ALA A 33 -2.64 -6.58 -3.69
CA ALA A 33 -1.30 -6.08 -3.94
C ALA A 33 -1.19 -5.49 -5.33
N ILE A 34 -0.29 -4.52 -5.48
CA ILE A 34 0.02 -3.85 -6.75
C ILE A 34 1.44 -4.24 -7.18
N ASP A 35 1.60 -4.67 -8.42
CA ASP A 35 2.88 -4.67 -9.13
C ASP A 35 3.06 -3.31 -9.82
N PRO A 36 3.89 -2.39 -9.26
CA PRO A 36 3.93 -1.01 -9.71
C PRO A 36 4.71 -0.84 -11.02
N VAL A 37 4.44 0.25 -11.73
CA VAL A 37 5.27 0.67 -12.87
C VAL A 37 6.72 0.89 -12.39
N ARG A 38 7.70 0.42 -13.17
CA ARG A 38 9.13 0.53 -12.86
C ARG A 38 9.71 1.92 -13.17
N GLU A 39 9.17 2.93 -12.51
CA GLU A 39 9.59 4.33 -12.65
C GLU A 39 9.53 5.07 -11.30
N PRO A 40 10.35 6.13 -11.09
CA PRO A 40 10.24 6.97 -9.90
C PRO A 40 8.81 7.47 -9.72
N SER A 41 8.24 7.28 -8.53
CA SER A 41 6.84 7.60 -8.25
C SER A 41 6.64 8.01 -6.79
N GLU A 42 5.44 8.50 -6.50
CA GLU A 42 4.99 8.80 -5.16
C GLU A 42 3.88 7.81 -4.77
N ALA A 43 4.06 7.14 -3.64
CA ALA A 43 2.99 6.42 -2.99
C ALA A 43 2.07 7.41 -2.29
N VAL A 44 0.80 7.40 -2.66
CA VAL A 44 -0.20 8.34 -2.14
C VAL A 44 -1.07 7.70 -1.06
N ALA A 45 -1.73 8.53 -0.24
CA ALA A 45 -2.63 8.04 0.80
C ALA A 45 -3.83 7.31 0.17
N PRO A 46 -4.12 6.07 0.56
CA PRO A 46 -5.20 5.26 -0.05
C PRO A 46 -6.60 5.63 0.49
N VAL A 47 -6.67 6.39 1.59
CA VAL A 47 -7.89 6.91 2.23
C VAL A 47 -7.59 8.28 2.83
N ASP A 48 -8.64 9.05 3.14
CA ASP A 48 -8.51 10.23 4.01
C ASP A 48 -8.26 9.75 5.46
N GLY A 49 -7.43 10.45 6.22
CA GLY A 49 -7.20 10.04 7.61
C GLY A 49 -5.93 10.58 8.24
N VAL A 50 -5.44 9.88 9.25
CA VAL A 50 -4.23 10.24 10.01
C VAL A 50 -3.15 9.18 9.79
N ILE A 51 -1.91 9.62 9.56
CA ILE A 51 -0.74 8.74 9.48
C ILE A 51 -0.39 8.24 10.89
N VAL A 52 -0.75 7.01 11.23
CA VAL A 52 -0.51 6.44 12.57
C VAL A 52 0.80 5.66 12.67
N SER A 53 1.33 5.23 11.52
CA SER A 53 2.65 4.58 11.40
C SER A 53 3.31 5.05 10.11
N LEU A 54 4.59 5.37 10.18
CA LEU A 54 5.37 5.84 9.04
C LEU A 54 6.81 5.31 9.15
N HIS A 55 7.19 4.52 8.16
CA HIS A 55 8.53 4.06 7.90
C HIS A 55 8.87 4.36 6.43
N PRO A 56 10.15 4.42 6.04
CA PRO A 56 10.53 4.70 4.65
C PRO A 56 9.83 3.82 3.62
N HIS A 57 9.63 2.54 3.93
CA HIS A 57 9.03 1.56 3.01
C HIS A 57 7.58 1.21 3.34
N ALA A 58 6.96 1.79 4.37
CA ALA A 58 5.61 1.40 4.78
C ALA A 58 4.91 2.49 5.59
N PHE A 59 3.61 2.65 5.39
CA PHE A 59 2.80 3.58 6.18
C PHE A 59 1.40 3.04 6.43
N VAL A 60 0.78 3.52 7.50
CA VAL A 60 -0.60 3.20 7.85
C VAL A 60 -1.41 4.49 7.99
N VAL A 61 -2.50 4.58 7.23
CA VAL A 61 -3.51 5.65 7.38
C VAL A 61 -4.72 5.07 8.08
N VAL A 62 -5.17 5.72 9.16
CA VAL A 62 -6.44 5.40 9.83
C VAL A 62 -7.46 6.47 9.48
N ASP A 63 -8.59 6.05 8.92
CA ASP A 63 -9.67 6.96 8.54
C ASP A 63 -10.54 7.41 9.74
N GLY A 64 -11.57 8.21 9.46
CA GLY A 64 -12.50 8.69 10.48
C GLY A 64 -13.43 7.62 11.07
N GLU A 65 -13.54 6.44 10.45
CA GLU A 65 -14.31 5.29 10.96
C GLU A 65 -13.43 4.35 11.82
N GLY A 66 -12.11 4.59 11.88
CA GLY A 66 -11.15 3.77 12.62
C GLY A 66 -10.51 2.65 11.78
N HIS A 67 -10.75 2.63 10.47
CA HIS A 67 -10.20 1.64 9.56
C HIS A 67 -8.74 1.94 9.23
N GLY A 68 -7.83 1.05 9.64
CA GLY A 68 -6.40 1.16 9.38
C GLY A 68 -5.98 0.49 8.07
N VAL A 69 -5.48 1.26 7.11
CA VAL A 69 -4.98 0.74 5.83
C VAL A 69 -3.45 0.81 5.80
N LEU A 70 -2.82 -0.36 5.66
CA LEU A 70 -1.38 -0.48 5.44
C LEU A 70 -1.08 -0.38 3.94
N THR A 71 -0.12 0.47 3.58
CA THR A 71 0.58 0.43 2.30
C THR A 71 2.03 0.03 2.57
N HIS A 72 2.46 -1.11 2.03
CA HIS A 72 3.83 -1.61 2.15
C HIS A 72 4.51 -1.57 0.77
N LEU A 73 5.62 -0.85 0.65
CA LEU A 73 6.33 -0.58 -0.59
C LEU A 73 7.45 -1.60 -0.82
N GLY A 74 7.19 -2.56 -1.70
CA GLY A 74 8.07 -3.71 -1.94
C GLY A 74 8.07 -4.74 -0.81
N ILE A 75 8.81 -5.84 -0.98
CA ILE A 75 9.00 -6.90 0.02
C ILE A 75 10.47 -6.91 0.45
N ASP A 76 10.70 -7.15 1.75
CA ASP A 76 12.04 -7.08 2.38
C ASP A 76 12.76 -5.73 2.23
N THR A 77 12.04 -4.67 1.86
CA THR A 77 12.56 -3.32 1.63
C THR A 77 12.96 -2.60 2.91
N VAL A 78 12.54 -3.10 4.08
CA VAL A 78 13.11 -2.69 5.38
C VAL A 78 14.63 -2.86 5.41
N GLN A 79 15.17 -3.86 4.72
CA GLN A 79 16.60 -4.15 4.68
C GLN A 79 17.40 -3.10 3.89
N LEU A 80 16.72 -2.23 3.14
CA LEU A 80 17.34 -1.08 2.46
C LEU A 80 17.62 0.08 3.42
N ASN A 81 17.22 -0.01 4.70
CA ASN A 81 17.48 1.00 5.73
C ASN A 81 17.06 2.44 5.33
N GLY A 82 16.03 2.54 4.48
CA GLY A 82 15.51 3.81 3.98
C GLY A 82 16.20 4.36 2.72
N GLU A 83 17.26 3.71 2.22
CA GLU A 83 17.86 4.09 0.94
C GLU A 83 16.86 3.95 -0.20
N GLY A 84 16.74 5.01 -1.01
CA GLY A 84 15.80 5.05 -2.15
C GLY A 84 14.36 5.45 -1.79
N PHE A 85 14.10 5.82 -0.53
CA PHE A 85 12.81 6.32 -0.06
C PHE A 85 12.95 7.71 0.56
N GLU A 86 11.99 8.59 0.26
CA GLU A 86 11.90 9.94 0.83
C GLU A 86 10.51 10.13 1.44
N LEU A 87 10.46 10.45 2.72
CA LEU A 87 9.21 10.72 3.42
C LEU A 87 8.74 12.15 3.11
N LEU A 88 7.48 12.29 2.68
CA LEU A 88 6.89 13.57 2.29
C LEU A 88 5.94 14.15 3.35
N VAL A 89 5.62 13.34 4.36
CA VAL A 89 4.77 13.68 5.49
C VAL A 89 5.40 13.16 6.79
N ASN A 90 4.80 13.49 7.93
CA ASN A 90 5.20 13.01 9.24
C ASN A 90 4.13 12.09 9.85
N LYS A 91 4.56 11.26 10.80
CA LYS A 91 3.62 10.56 11.69
C LYS A 91 2.78 11.58 12.45
N GLY A 92 1.47 11.34 12.50
CA GLY A 92 0.48 12.22 13.12
C GLY A 92 -0.15 13.24 12.17
N ASP A 93 0.39 13.39 10.95
CA ASP A 93 -0.20 14.29 9.96
C ASP A 93 -1.57 13.76 9.49
N THR A 94 -2.50 14.69 9.28
CA THR A 94 -3.75 14.40 8.57
C THR A 94 -3.49 14.48 7.07
N VAL A 95 -3.90 13.46 6.33
CA VAL A 95 -3.73 13.35 4.88
C VAL A 95 -5.09 13.20 4.20
N THR A 96 -5.16 13.73 2.98
CA THR A 96 -6.27 13.46 2.07
C THR A 96 -5.92 12.32 1.13
N ARG A 97 -6.91 11.54 0.71
CA ARG A 97 -6.75 10.49 -0.28
C ARG A 97 -6.09 11.07 -1.53
N GLY A 98 -5.07 10.39 -2.04
CA GLY A 98 -4.29 10.85 -3.18
C GLY A 98 -3.17 11.83 -2.82
N GLN A 99 -3.05 12.28 -1.58
CA GLN A 99 -1.90 13.06 -1.13
C GLN A 99 -0.65 12.20 -1.08
N ALA A 100 0.47 12.70 -1.59
CA ALA A 100 1.75 12.01 -1.57
C ALA A 100 2.27 11.80 -0.14
N VAL A 101 2.74 10.58 0.15
CA VAL A 101 3.23 10.17 1.48
C VAL A 101 4.70 9.79 1.44
N VAL A 102 5.11 9.00 0.44
CA VAL A 102 6.50 8.56 0.26
C VAL A 102 6.87 8.63 -1.22
N ARG A 103 8.00 9.26 -1.54
CA ARG A 103 8.62 9.18 -2.87
C ARG A 103 9.62 8.03 -2.90
N TRP A 104 9.58 7.22 -3.96
CA TRP A 104 10.42 6.03 -4.09
C TRP A 104 10.63 5.65 -5.55
N ASN A 105 11.49 4.66 -5.80
CA ASN A 105 11.72 4.12 -7.14
C ASN A 105 11.63 2.58 -7.14
N PRO A 106 10.51 2.00 -7.64
CA PRO A 106 10.35 0.55 -7.77
C PRO A 106 11.46 -0.12 -8.59
N ALA A 107 11.99 0.55 -9.61
CA ALA A 107 13.10 0.01 -10.39
C ALA A 107 14.41 -0.07 -9.58
N ALA A 108 14.63 0.89 -8.67
CA ALA A 108 15.78 0.86 -7.76
C ALA A 108 15.64 -0.24 -6.71
N VAL A 109 14.42 -0.47 -6.20
CA VAL A 109 14.10 -1.58 -5.29
C VAL A 109 14.41 -2.92 -5.96
N GLU A 110 13.98 -3.10 -7.22
CA GLU A 110 14.26 -4.31 -7.99
C GLU A 110 15.75 -4.47 -8.30
N ALA A 111 16.45 -3.39 -8.65
CA ALA A 111 17.91 -3.40 -8.86
C ALA A 111 18.69 -3.75 -7.59
N ALA A 112 18.14 -3.46 -6.41
CA ALA A 112 18.69 -3.87 -5.12
C ALA A 112 18.36 -5.33 -4.75
N GLY A 113 17.74 -6.10 -5.65
CA GLY A 113 17.41 -7.51 -5.45
C GLY A 113 16.18 -7.74 -4.57
N LYS A 114 15.30 -6.74 -4.44
CA LYS A 114 14.06 -6.81 -3.66
C LYS A 114 12.85 -6.83 -4.58
N SER A 115 11.76 -7.47 -4.16
CA SER A 115 10.51 -7.39 -4.92
C SER A 115 9.90 -6.00 -4.73
N PRO A 116 9.48 -5.29 -5.79
CA PRO A 116 8.77 -4.03 -5.68
C PRO A 116 7.25 -4.20 -5.52
N VAL A 117 6.73 -5.43 -5.48
CA VAL A 117 5.31 -5.70 -5.24
C VAL A 117 4.86 -5.07 -3.91
N CYS A 118 3.74 -4.34 -3.95
CA CYS A 118 3.25 -3.54 -2.85
C CYS A 118 1.93 -4.08 -2.27
N PRO A 119 1.93 -4.73 -1.09
CA PRO A 119 0.71 -5.09 -0.38
C PRO A 119 -0.08 -3.87 0.12
N ILE A 120 -1.38 -3.84 -0.16
CA ILE A 120 -2.35 -2.86 0.35
C ILE A 120 -3.38 -3.62 1.20
N VAL A 121 -3.30 -3.47 2.51
CA VAL A 121 -3.96 -4.35 3.48
C VAL A 121 -4.89 -3.57 4.42
N ALA A 122 -6.10 -4.09 4.61
CA ALA A 122 -7.00 -3.68 5.67
C ALA A 122 -6.59 -4.37 6.98
N LEU A 123 -6.00 -3.61 7.90
CA LEU A 123 -5.49 -4.13 9.16
C LEU A 123 -6.63 -4.54 10.08
N GLU A 124 -6.47 -5.69 10.74
CA GLU A 124 -7.43 -6.24 11.72
C GLU A 124 -8.85 -6.50 11.15
N ALA A 125 -9.01 -6.44 9.83
CA ALA A 125 -10.25 -6.74 9.12
C ALA A 125 -10.43 -8.25 8.89
N THR A 126 -11.66 -8.68 8.63
CA THR A 126 -11.97 -10.03 8.12
C THR A 126 -12.24 -9.97 6.62
N ALA A 127 -11.99 -11.05 5.89
CA ALA A 127 -12.23 -11.09 4.44
C ALA A 127 -13.66 -10.69 4.05
N ASP A 128 -14.65 -11.09 4.85
CA ASP A 128 -16.08 -10.79 4.61
C ASP A 128 -16.45 -9.31 4.82
N SER A 129 -15.56 -8.51 5.44
CA SER A 129 -15.74 -7.05 5.57
C SER A 129 -15.33 -6.28 4.32
N LEU A 130 -14.58 -6.92 3.41
CA LEU A 130 -14.20 -6.34 2.14
C LEU A 130 -15.17 -6.71 1.02
N SER A 131 -15.33 -5.79 0.07
CA SER A 131 -16.16 -5.94 -1.12
C SER A 131 -15.41 -5.44 -2.35
N ASP A 132 -15.72 -6.03 -3.50
CA ASP A 132 -15.14 -5.64 -4.80
C ASP A 132 -13.60 -5.64 -4.80
N VAL A 133 -12.99 -6.61 -4.12
CA VAL A 133 -11.53 -6.73 -4.02
C VAL A 133 -10.94 -6.95 -5.41
N ARG A 134 -10.15 -5.99 -5.85
CA ARG A 134 -9.50 -6.02 -7.15
C ARG A 134 -8.27 -6.92 -7.09
N GLU A 135 -8.38 -8.09 -7.68
CA GLU A 135 -7.29 -9.07 -7.76
C GLU A 135 -6.50 -8.99 -9.07
N ASP A 136 -7.02 -8.30 -10.08
CA ASP A 136 -6.36 -8.15 -11.37
C ASP A 136 -6.60 -6.81 -12.09
N GLY A 137 -5.87 -6.63 -13.18
CA GLY A 137 -6.04 -5.52 -14.12
C GLY A 137 -5.23 -4.26 -13.76
N ASP A 138 -5.13 -3.37 -14.74
CA ASP A 138 -4.29 -2.18 -14.61
C ASP A 138 -4.99 -1.10 -13.79
N VAL A 139 -4.25 -0.48 -12.88
CA VAL A 139 -4.72 0.57 -11.97
C VAL A 139 -3.87 1.81 -12.11
N LYS A 140 -4.51 2.97 -11.99
CA LYS A 140 -3.85 4.25 -11.70
C LYS A 140 -3.91 4.53 -10.20
N ALA A 141 -3.02 5.39 -9.72
CA ALA A 141 -3.16 5.95 -8.38
C ALA A 141 -4.54 6.61 -8.25
N GLY A 142 -5.26 6.31 -7.16
CA GLY A 142 -6.62 6.78 -6.90
C GLY A 142 -7.74 5.87 -7.43
N ASP A 143 -7.46 4.85 -8.26
CA ASP A 143 -8.49 3.88 -8.67
C ASP A 143 -8.94 3.04 -7.46
N ALA A 144 -10.21 2.65 -7.41
CA ALA A 144 -10.73 1.82 -6.33
C ALA A 144 -10.09 0.41 -6.33
N LEU A 145 -9.69 -0.06 -5.15
CA LEU A 145 -9.18 -1.42 -4.93
C LEU A 145 -10.18 -2.31 -4.20
N PHE A 146 -10.86 -1.77 -3.19
CA PHE A 146 -11.91 -2.48 -2.45
C PHE A 146 -12.72 -1.50 -1.60
N GLY A 147 -13.96 -1.90 -1.26
CA GLY A 147 -14.75 -1.27 -0.22
C GLY A 147 -14.63 -2.02 1.10
N TRP A 148 -14.48 -1.31 2.21
CA TRP A 148 -14.41 -1.83 3.57
C TRP A 148 -15.64 -1.37 4.36
N ARG A 149 -16.41 -2.33 4.88
CA ARG A 149 -17.60 -2.13 5.70
C ARG A 149 -17.37 -2.43 7.17
#